data_AF-A0AAW0M1C3-F1
#
_entry.id   AF-A0AAW0M1C3-F1
#
_cell.length_a   1.000
_cell.length_b   1.000
_cell.length_c   1.000
_cell.angle_alpha   90.00
_cell.angle_beta   90.00
_cell.angle_gamma   90.00
#
_symmetry.space_group_name_H-M   'P 1'
#
loop_
_entity.id
_entity.type
_entity.pdbx_description
1 polymer ?
#
loop_
_entity_poly.entity_id
_entity_poly.type
_entity_poly.pdbx_seq_one_letter_code
_entity_poly.pdbx_strand_id
1 'polypeptide(L)'
;MNSFINDIFEKLAQEAARLARYNKKPTITSREIQTAVRLVLPGELAKHAVSEGTKAVTNFINDIFEKLAQEAARLARYNKKPTITSREIQTAVRLVLPGELAKHAVSEGTKAVTKFTSS
;
A
#
# COMPACT_ATOMS: atom_id res chain seq x y z
N MET A 1 11.03 -27.38 5.15
CA MET A 1 10.47 -26.39 4.20
C MET A 1 10.34 -25.01 4.83
N ASN A 2 9.74 -24.90 6.02
CA ASN A 2 9.65 -23.63 6.75
C ASN A 2 11.03 -23.01 7.06
N SER A 3 12.05 -23.82 7.37
CA SER A 3 13.42 -23.35 7.58
C SER A 3 14.01 -22.65 6.35
N PHE A 4 13.96 -23.28 5.18
CA PHE A 4 14.47 -22.67 3.93
C PHE A 4 13.75 -21.37 3.58
N ILE A 5 12.41 -21.32 3.75
CA ILE A 5 11.64 -20.10 3.49
C ILE A 5 12.05 -18.99 4.47
N ASN A 6 12.22 -19.32 5.75
CA ASN A 6 12.67 -18.37 6.76
C ASN A 6 14.09 -17.87 6.46
N ASP A 7 15.01 -18.75 6.06
CA ASP A 7 16.39 -18.35 5.70
C ASP A 7 16.40 -17.38 4.51
N ILE A 8 15.56 -17.62 3.50
CA ILE A 8 15.43 -16.71 2.35
C ILE A 8 14.77 -15.40 2.76
N PHE A 9 13.74 -15.44 3.59
CA PHE A 9 13.09 -14.24 4.12
C PHE A 9 14.08 -13.36 4.89
N GLU A 10 14.87 -13.96 5.79
CA GLU A 10 15.88 -13.25 6.57
C GLU A 10 16.94 -12.62 5.66
N LYS A 11 17.44 -13.36 4.67
CA LYS A 11 18.41 -12.84 3.69
C LYS A 11 17.84 -11.66 2.89
N LEU A 12 16.61 -11.77 2.42
CA LEU A 12 15.92 -10.69 1.69
C LEU A 12 15.74 -9.45 2.56
N ALA A 13 15.27 -9.63 3.79
CA ALA A 13 15.05 -8.54 4.73
C ALA A 13 16.37 -7.83 5.07
N GLN A 14 17.44 -8.59 5.30
CA GLN A 14 18.76 -8.06 5.61
C GLN A 14 19.34 -7.25 4.44
N GLU A 15 19.26 -7.78 3.22
CA GLU A 15 19.74 -7.08 2.02
C GLU A 15 18.91 -5.82 1.73
N ALA A 16 17.59 -5.88 1.85
CA ALA A 16 16.74 -4.70 1.67
C ALA A 16 17.05 -3.60 2.71
N ALA A 17 17.27 -3.99 3.97
CA ALA A 17 17.66 -3.06 5.03
C ALA A 17 19.04 -2.43 4.78
N ARG A 18 20.00 -3.22 4.29
CA ARG A 18 21.33 -2.74 3.91
C ARG A 18 21.25 -1.71 2.77
N LEU A 19 20.45 -1.98 1.75
CA LEU A 19 20.24 -1.07 0.62
C LEU A 19 19.58 0.25 1.07
N ALA A 20 18.58 0.19 1.95
CA ALA A 20 17.94 1.39 2.49
C ALA A 20 18.93 2.26 3.26
N ARG A 21 19.77 1.64 4.09
CA ARG A 21 20.85 2.32 4.84
C ARG A 21 21.89 2.94 3.91
N TYR A 22 22.32 2.22 2.88
CA TYR A 22 23.28 2.72 1.89
C TYR A 22 22.74 3.97 1.16
N ASN A 23 21.46 3.93 0.79
CA ASN A 23 20.78 5.05 0.13
C ASN A 23 20.30 6.15 1.10
N LYS A 24 20.66 6.07 2.39
CA LYS A 24 20.25 6.99 3.46
C LYS A 24 18.73 7.21 3.51
N LYS A 25 17.96 6.16 3.22
CA LYS A 25 16.50 6.19 3.28
C LYS A 25 16.03 5.88 4.71
N PRO A 26 15.05 6.64 5.24
CA PRO A 26 14.51 6.39 6.58
C PRO A 26 13.64 5.11 6.62
N THR A 27 13.18 4.64 5.46
CA THR A 27 12.31 3.46 5.32
C THR A 27 12.75 2.62 4.12
N ILE A 28 12.47 1.32 4.18
CA ILE A 28 12.66 0.39 3.05
C ILE A 28 11.54 0.65 2.03
N THR A 29 11.89 0.90 0.77
CA THR A 29 10.90 1.09 -0.30
C THR A 29 10.80 -0.16 -1.19
N SER A 30 9.81 -0.18 -2.08
CA SER A 30 9.67 -1.23 -3.09
C SER A 30 10.93 -1.38 -3.95
N ARG A 31 11.69 -0.30 -4.17
CA ARG A 31 12.97 -0.36 -4.89
C ARG A 31 13.98 -1.24 -4.15
N GLU A 32 14.17 -1.03 -2.86
CA GLU A 32 15.11 -1.83 -2.06
C GLU A 32 14.68 -3.29 -2.01
N ILE A 33 13.39 -3.57 -1.85
CA ILE A 33 12.85 -4.95 -1.84
C ILE A 33 13.09 -5.63 -3.20
N GLN A 34 12.74 -4.98 -4.31
CA GLN A 34 12.92 -5.53 -5.65
C GLN A 34 14.39 -5.78 -5.98
N THR A 35 15.28 -4.88 -5.58
CA THR A 35 16.72 -5.06 -5.75
C THR A 35 17.24 -6.21 -4.89
N ALA A 36 16.84 -6.30 -3.62
CA ALA A 36 17.20 -7.41 -2.74
C ALA A 36 16.77 -8.77 -3.31
N VAL A 37 15.54 -8.87 -3.83
CA VAL A 37 15.04 -10.09 -4.50
C VAL A 37 15.93 -10.49 -5.68
N ARG A 38 16.38 -9.53 -6.49
CA ARG A 38 17.28 -9.78 -7.62
C ARG A 38 18.71 -10.15 -7.22
N LEU A 39 19.15 -9.75 -6.03
CA LEU A 39 20.47 -10.12 -5.50
C LEU A 39 20.46 -11.50 -4.85
N VAL A 40 19.36 -11.87 -4.17
CA VAL A 40 19.27 -13.12 -3.39
C VAL A 40 18.78 -14.30 -4.24
N LEU A 41 17.87 -14.07 -5.21
CA LEU A 41 17.29 -15.13 -6.03
C LEU A 41 17.94 -15.20 -7.43
N PRO A 42 18.09 -16.41 -8.00
CA PRO A 42 18.70 -16.57 -9.31
C PRO A 42 17.75 -16.22 -10.47
N GLY A 43 18.30 -15.52 -11.47
CA GLY A 43 17.77 -15.45 -12.84
C GLY A 43 16.26 -15.23 -12.97
N GLU A 44 15.57 -16.18 -13.60
CA GLU A 44 14.12 -16.12 -13.85
C GLU A 44 13.29 -16.13 -12.56
N LEU A 45 13.76 -16.80 -11.50
CA LEU A 45 13.03 -16.84 -10.23
C LEU A 45 12.89 -15.44 -9.62
N ALA A 46 13.94 -14.62 -9.68
CA ALA A 46 13.89 -13.24 -9.21
C ALA A 46 12.90 -12.39 -10.02
N LYS A 47 12.87 -12.55 -11.35
CA LYS A 47 11.93 -11.81 -12.22
C LYS A 47 10.48 -12.14 -11.90
N HIS A 48 10.18 -13.43 -11.76
CA HIS A 48 8.84 -13.90 -11.39
C HIS A 48 8.46 -13.43 -10.00
N ALA A 49 9.33 -13.56 -9.00
CA ALA A 49 9.08 -13.10 -7.64
C ALA A 49 8.77 -11.59 -7.58
N VAL A 50 9.54 -10.76 -8.30
CA VAL A 50 9.27 -9.31 -8.40
C VAL A 50 7.94 -9.03 -9.10
N SER A 51 7.63 -9.75 -10.19
CA SER A 51 6.38 -9.58 -10.92
C SER A 51 5.17 -9.93 -10.07
N GLU A 52 5.19 -11.11 -9.44
CA GLU A 52 4.10 -11.58 -8.57
C GLU A 52 3.93 -10.69 -7.34
N GLY A 53 5.03 -10.26 -6.70
CA GLY A 53 4.95 -9.30 -5.59
C GLY A 53 4.32 -7.97 -6.02
N THR A 54 4.66 -7.47 -7.21
CA THR A 54 4.06 -6.24 -7.76
C THR A 54 2.57 -6.43 -8.05
N LYS A 55 2.19 -7.55 -8.66
CA LYS A 55 0.77 -7.89 -8.91
C LYS A 55 -0.03 -7.99 -7.62
N ALA A 56 0.52 -8.64 -6.59
CA ALA A 56 -0.13 -8.78 -5.30
C ALA A 56 -0.45 -7.41 -4.67
N VAL A 57 0.51 -6.47 -4.70
CA VAL A 57 0.30 -5.11 -4.19
C VAL A 57 -0.73 -4.35 -5.04
N THR A 58 -0.68 -4.44 -6.36
CA THR A 58 -1.68 -3.82 -7.24
C THR A 58 -3.09 -4.36 -6.97
N ASN A 59 -3.23 -5.68 -6.83
CA ASN A 59 -4.52 -6.30 -6.52
C ASN A 59 -5.04 -5.87 -5.14
N PHE A 60 -4.16 -5.77 -4.15
CA PHE A 60 -4.52 -5.24 -2.83
C PHE A 60 -5.04 -3.79 -2.92
N ILE A 61 -4.38 -2.93 -3.70
CA ILE A 61 -4.82 -1.56 -3.92
C ILE A 61 -6.20 -1.53 -4.58
N ASN A 62 -6.42 -2.35 -5.60
CA ASN A 62 -7.70 -2.43 -6.30
C ASN A 62 -8.83 -2.91 -5.37
N ASP A 63 -8.59 -3.95 -4.56
CA ASP A 63 -9.57 -4.47 -3.59
C ASP A 63 -9.96 -3.40 -2.55
N ILE A 64 -8.98 -2.67 -2.01
CA ILE A 64 -9.26 -1.57 -1.07
C ILE A 64 -9.99 -0.42 -1.77
N PHE A 65 -9.59 -0.07 -2.99
CA PHE A 65 -10.26 0.97 -3.77
C PHE A 65 -11.73 0.62 -4.03
N GLU A 66 -12.03 -0.60 -4.46
CA GLU A 66 -13.39 -1.07 -4.69
C GLU A 66 -14.23 -1.02 -3.42
N LYS A 67 -13.69 -1.48 -2.28
CA LYS A 67 -14.37 -1.40 -0.98
C LYS A 67 -14.69 0.04 -0.58
N LEU A 68 -13.73 0.95 -0.74
CA LEU A 68 -13.92 2.38 -0.42
C LEU A 68 -14.96 3.03 -1.34
N ALA A 69 -14.88 2.78 -2.65
CA ALA A 69 -15.79 3.32 -3.64
C ALA A 69 -17.23 2.83 -3.40
N GLN A 70 -17.39 1.53 -3.14
CA GLN A 70 -18.70 0.94 -2.86
C GLN A 70 -19.31 1.52 -1.58
N GLU A 71 -18.52 1.64 -0.51
CA GLU A 71 -19.02 2.18 0.76
C GLU A 71 -19.35 3.68 0.66
N ALA A 72 -18.53 4.47 -0.04
CA ALA A 72 -18.82 5.88 -0.30
C ALA A 72 -20.09 6.06 -1.15
N ALA A 73 -20.30 5.20 -2.16
CA ALA A 73 -21.52 5.20 -2.96
C ALA A 73 -22.76 4.85 -2.13
N ARG A 74 -22.65 3.86 -1.22
CA ARG A 74 -23.73 3.53 -0.26
C ARG A 74 -24.05 4.73 0.62
N LEU A 75 -23.04 5.38 1.21
CA LEU A 75 -23.22 6.57 2.05
C LEU A 75 -23.89 7.73 1.30
N ALA A 76 -23.51 7.99 0.05
CA ALA A 76 -24.16 9.01 -0.76
C ALA A 76 -25.65 8.68 -1.00
N ARG A 77 -25.96 7.41 -1.31
CA ARG A 77 -27.34 6.93 -1.49
C ARG A 77 -28.17 7.03 -0.21
N TYR A 78 -27.62 6.63 0.94
CA TYR A 78 -28.30 6.75 2.24
C TYR A 78 -28.64 8.21 2.56
N ASN A 79 -27.70 9.12 2.27
CA ASN A 79 -27.90 10.55 2.47
C ASN A 79 -28.67 11.24 1.33
N LYS A 80 -29.18 10.48 0.35
CA LYS A 80 -29.93 10.97 -0.82
C LYS A 80 -29.17 12.03 -1.63
N LYS A 81 -27.84 11.95 -1.67
CA LYS A 81 -27.00 12.84 -2.46
C LYS A 81 -26.72 12.23 -3.84
N PRO A 82 -26.81 13.02 -4.93
CA PRO A 82 -26.48 12.56 -6.27
C PRO A 82 -24.97 12.50 -6.53
N THR A 83 -24.15 13.08 -5.64
CA THR A 83 -22.71 13.23 -5.83
C THR A 83 -21.97 12.72 -4.60
N ILE A 84 -20.94 11.92 -4.83
CA ILE A 84 -19.99 11.49 -3.79
C ILE A 84 -19.03 12.65 -3.54
N THR A 85 -18.95 13.12 -2.30
CA THR A 85 -18.03 14.19 -1.89
C THR A 85 -16.88 13.61 -1.04
N SER A 86 -15.88 14.45 -0.75
CA SER A 86 -14.79 14.10 0.17
C SER A 86 -15.29 13.64 1.54
N ARG A 87 -16.49 14.06 1.97
CA ARG A 87 -17.12 13.62 3.23
C ARG A 87 -17.53 12.15 3.21
N GLU A 88 -18.12 11.67 2.11
CA GLU A 88 -18.49 10.27 1.97
C GLU A 88 -17.24 9.39 1.86
N ILE A 89 -16.22 9.83 1.12
CA ILE A 89 -14.91 9.14 1.04
C ILE A 89 -14.25 9.05 2.43
N GLN A 90 -14.19 10.17 3.17
CA GLN A 90 -13.61 10.19 4.51
C GLN A 90 -14.33 9.26 5.48
N THR A 91 -15.66 9.19 5.40
CA THR A 91 -16.45 8.30 6.24
C THR A 91 -16.25 6.84 5.82
N ALA A 92 -16.25 6.54 4.53
CA ALA A 92 -15.93 5.21 4.00
C ALA A 92 -14.56 4.72 4.45
N VAL A 93 -13.53 5.58 4.44
CA VAL A 93 -12.19 5.25 4.95
C VAL A 93 -12.23 4.83 6.42
N ARG A 94 -13.04 5.49 7.26
CA ARG A 94 -13.20 5.13 8.68
C ARG A 94 -13.96 3.83 8.90
N LEU A 95 -14.82 3.43 7.97
CA LEU A 95 -15.58 2.18 8.03
C LEU A 95 -14.78 0.99 7.49
N VAL A 96 -14.00 1.19 6.43
CA VAL A 96 -13.27 0.13 5.73
C VAL A 96 -11.91 -0.17 6.39
N LEU A 97 -11.19 0.86 6.86
CA LEU A 97 -9.86 0.67 7.45
C LEU A 97 -9.92 0.57 8.98
N PRO A 98 -9.08 -0.27 9.60
CA PRO A 98 -9.08 -0.43 11.05
C PRO A 98 -8.26 0.65 11.78
N GLY A 99 -8.73 1.06 12.96
CA GLY A 99 -7.95 1.73 14.00
C GLY A 99 -7.06 2.89 13.51
N GLU A 100 -5.76 2.78 13.78
CA GLU A 100 -4.77 3.82 13.44
C GLU A 100 -4.61 4.03 11.93
N LEU A 101 -4.81 3.01 11.10
CA LEU A 101 -4.73 3.15 9.64
C LEU A 101 -5.79 4.13 9.12
N ALA A 102 -7.02 4.04 9.63
CA ALA A 102 -8.08 4.98 9.27
C ALA A 102 -7.73 6.42 9.67
N LYS A 103 -7.16 6.63 10.87
CA LYS A 103 -6.78 7.97 11.34
C LYS A 103 -5.72 8.61 10.44
N HIS A 104 -4.66 7.86 10.11
CA HIS A 104 -3.60 8.33 9.24
C HIS A 104 -4.10 8.58 7.82
N ALA A 105 -4.88 7.64 7.25
CA ALA A 105 -5.45 7.78 5.91
C ALA A 105 -6.36 9.00 5.78
N VAL A 106 -7.22 9.26 6.79
CA VAL A 106 -8.06 10.47 6.82
C VAL A 106 -7.18 11.72 6.91
N SER A 107 -6.17 11.73 7.77
CA SER A 107 -5.27 12.88 7.90
C SER A 107 -4.54 13.21 6.58
N GLU A 108 -4.01 12.20 5.90
CA GLU A 108 -3.34 12.40 4.60
C GLU A 108 -4.33 12.84 3.52
N GLY A 109 -5.53 12.27 3.49
CA GLY A 109 -6.60 12.69 2.58
C GLY A 109 -7.00 14.15 2.78
N THR A 110 -7.20 14.60 4.02
CA THR A 110 -7.52 16.00 4.33
C THR A 110 -6.39 16.94 3.90
N LYS A 111 -5.13 16.61 4.19
CA LYS A 111 -3.97 17.42 3.75
C LYS A 111 -3.93 17.56 2.23
N ALA A 112 -4.17 16.48 1.49
CA ALA A 112 -4.18 16.48 0.03
C ALA A 112 -5.30 17.37 -0.53
N VAL A 113 -6.52 17.28 0.04
CA VAL A 113 -7.64 18.16 -0.35
C VAL A 113 -7.32 19.62 -0.08
N THR A 114 -6.79 19.95 1.11
CA THR A 114 -6.40 21.32 1.44
C THR A 114 -5.38 21.86 0.43
N LYS A 115 -4.34 21.08 0.12
CA LYS A 115 -3.32 21.47 -0.87
C LYS A 115 -3.93 21.72 -2.25
N PHE A 116 -4.85 20.86 -2.69
CA PHE A 116 -5.53 21.02 -3.98
C PHE A 116 -6.38 22.29 -4.02
N THR A 117 -7.11 22.61 -2.94
CA THR A 117 -7.94 23.82 -2.87
C THR A 117 -7.15 25.12 -2.74
N SER A 118 -5.90 25.06 -2.27
CA SER A 118 -5.01 26.21 -2.15
C SER A 118 -4.14 26.44 -3.39
N SER A 119 -4.26 25.60 -4.42
CA SER A 119 -3.57 25.75 -5.71
C SER A 119 -4.42 26.54 -6.69
#